data_AF-A0A949AMK3-F1
#
_entry.id   AF-A0A949AMK3-F1
#
_cell.length_a   1.000
_cell.length_b   1.000
_cell.length_c   1.000
_cell.angle_alpha   90.00
_cell.angle_beta   90.00
_cell.angle_gamma   90.00
#
_symmetry.space_group_name_H-M   'P 1'
#
loop_
_entity.id
_entity.type
_entity.pdbx_description
1 polymer ?
#
loop_
_entity_poly.entity_id
_entity_poly.type
_entity_poly.pdbx_seq_one_letter_code
_entity_poly.pdbx_strand_id
1 'polypeptide(L)'
;MSKKTKQKREKHNSLIWIILLIIIIFLIFLYQQRNEEINIEEIEPLEEINLSQFKVATFSDSFSSDAWIDVDKTTLILDQEQRSFVFPISEQDIAGSLSDDSKIKTGPRQAVSKKFNFNVKEIKACRIDKLEKLEINSKIRYFLTNNQGIDWIETEIGQIVYFENTGNDLRWRVIISPLERTGQETENSSKINSINLTYWYER
;
A
#
# COMPACT_ATOMS: atom_id res chain seq x y z
N MET A 1 -41.51 38.17 48.71
CA MET A 1 -40.79 37.99 47.42
C MET A 1 -41.48 38.86 46.36
N SER A 2 -40.79 39.86 45.80
CA SER A 2 -41.42 40.91 44.96
C SER A 2 -41.89 40.37 43.61
N LYS A 3 -43.11 40.72 43.16
CA LYS A 3 -43.68 40.33 41.84
C LYS A 3 -42.70 40.59 40.67
N LYS A 4 -41.85 41.60 40.77
CA LYS A 4 -40.80 41.92 39.77
C LYS A 4 -39.75 40.80 39.63
N THR A 5 -39.40 40.11 40.71
CA THR A 5 -38.40 39.02 40.69
C THR A 5 -38.94 37.74 40.04
N LYS A 6 -40.25 37.46 40.19
CA LYS A 6 -40.90 36.31 39.55
C LYS A 6 -41.01 36.49 38.03
N GLN A 7 -41.45 37.68 37.59
CA GLN A 7 -41.57 38.00 36.17
C GLN A 7 -40.22 38.01 35.43
N LYS A 8 -39.13 38.44 36.11
CA LYS A 8 -37.78 38.40 35.54
C LYS A 8 -37.27 36.97 35.34
N ARG A 9 -37.58 36.04 36.27
CA ARG A 9 -37.22 34.62 36.14
C ARG A 9 -37.99 33.92 35.02
N GLU A 10 -39.28 34.22 34.85
CA GLU A 10 -40.09 33.66 33.76
C GLU A 10 -39.57 34.07 32.37
N LYS A 11 -39.18 35.34 32.19
CA LYS A 11 -38.55 35.81 30.96
C LYS A 11 -37.20 35.15 30.68
N HIS A 12 -36.38 34.94 31.72
CA HIS A 12 -35.07 34.30 31.59
C HIS A 12 -35.21 32.82 31.21
N ASN A 13 -36.17 32.10 31.80
CA ASN A 13 -36.43 30.71 31.45
C ASN A 13 -36.97 30.58 30.02
N SER A 14 -37.85 31.51 29.59
CA SER A 14 -38.33 31.52 28.20
C SER A 14 -37.20 31.71 27.19
N LEU A 15 -36.23 32.57 27.48
CA LEU A 15 -35.07 32.79 26.60
C LEU A 15 -34.19 31.53 26.49
N ILE A 16 -33.98 30.82 27.60
CA ILE A 16 -33.21 29.56 27.62
C ILE A 16 -33.85 28.50 26.71
N TRP A 17 -35.17 28.34 26.78
CA TRP A 17 -35.89 27.39 25.93
C TRP A 17 -35.79 27.71 24.44
N ILE A 18 -35.81 29.00 24.07
CA ILE A 18 -35.63 29.44 22.68
C ILE A 18 -34.21 29.10 22.18
N ILE A 19 -33.19 29.34 22.99
CA ILE A 19 -31.80 29.02 22.64
C ILE A 19 -31.63 27.50 22.45
N LEU A 20 -32.20 26.68 23.35
CA LEU A 20 -32.15 25.23 23.23
C LEU A 20 -32.83 24.74 21.95
N LEU A 21 -33.98 25.32 21.58
CA LEU A 21 -34.69 24.96 20.36
C LEU A 21 -33.85 25.26 19.11
N ILE A 22 -33.18 26.42 19.07
CA ILE A 22 -32.31 26.81 17.95
C ILE A 22 -31.13 25.83 17.82
N ILE A 23 -30.52 25.43 18.93
CA ILE A 23 -29.42 24.45 18.93
C ILE A 23 -29.89 23.09 18.38
N ILE A 24 -31.07 22.63 18.78
CA ILE A 24 -31.62 21.35 18.29
C ILE A 24 -31.87 21.41 16.77
N ILE A 25 -32.48 22.48 16.28
CA ILE A 25 -32.72 22.66 14.83
C ILE A 25 -31.39 22.67 14.06
N PHE A 26 -30.38 23.36 14.60
CA PHE A 26 -29.05 23.40 13.99
C PHE A 26 -28.37 22.02 13.96
N LEU A 27 -28.49 21.22 15.02
CA LEU A 27 -27.97 19.85 15.03
C LEU A 27 -28.69 18.93 14.03
N ILE A 28 -30.01 19.08 13.87
CA ILE A 28 -30.77 18.33 12.86
C ILE A 28 -30.29 18.71 11.46
N PHE A 29 -30.06 20.00 11.21
CA PHE A 29 -29.54 20.47 9.92
C PHE A 29 -28.14 19.90 9.62
N LEU A 30 -27.22 19.93 10.60
CA LEU A 30 -25.89 19.33 10.45
C LEU A 30 -25.96 17.81 10.21
N TYR A 31 -26.89 17.13 10.87
CA TYR A 31 -27.11 15.69 10.67
C TYR A 31 -27.60 15.39 9.24
N GLN A 32 -28.48 16.22 8.68
CA GLN A 32 -28.94 16.07 7.31
C GLN A 32 -27.82 16.29 6.29
N GLN A 33 -27.01 17.35 6.43
CA GLN A 33 -25.88 17.59 5.53
C GLN A 33 -24.87 16.43 5.54
N ARG A 34 -24.57 15.88 6.72
CA ARG A 34 -23.67 14.72 6.83
C ARG A 34 -24.20 13.49 6.11
N ASN A 35 -25.51 13.28 6.06
CA ASN A 35 -26.09 12.10 5.42
C ASN A 35 -26.21 12.26 3.89
N GLU A 36 -26.30 13.48 3.37
CA GLU A 36 -26.28 13.74 1.92
C GLU A 36 -24.89 13.48 1.31
N GLU A 37 -23.80 13.68 2.06
CA GLU A 37 -22.44 13.28 1.64
C GLU A 37 -22.23 11.75 1.63
N ILE A 38 -23.14 10.97 2.23
CA ILE A 38 -23.17 9.50 2.17
C ILE A 38 -24.26 9.04 1.20
N ASN A 39 -24.54 9.81 0.15
CA ASN A 39 -25.13 9.23 -1.04
C ASN A 39 -23.99 8.52 -1.77
N ILE A 40 -23.78 7.26 -1.39
CA ILE A 40 -22.90 6.33 -2.09
C ILE A 40 -23.36 6.40 -3.55
N GLU A 41 -22.56 7.04 -4.42
CA GLU A 41 -22.74 6.88 -5.86
C GLU A 41 -22.92 5.39 -6.09
N GLU A 42 -24.09 5.03 -6.64
CA GLU A 42 -24.39 3.67 -7.01
C GLU A 42 -23.28 3.24 -7.96
N ILE A 43 -22.26 2.57 -7.41
CA ILE A 43 -21.11 2.11 -8.17
C ILE A 43 -21.71 1.14 -9.18
N GLU A 44 -21.83 1.59 -10.44
CA GLU A 44 -22.25 0.70 -11.51
C GLU A 44 -21.41 -0.57 -11.39
N PRO A 45 -22.04 -1.76 -11.38
CA PRO A 45 -21.32 -2.99 -11.18
C PRO A 45 -20.21 -3.06 -12.22
N LEU A 46 -18.95 -3.00 -11.79
CA LEU A 46 -17.80 -3.16 -12.67
C LEU A 46 -18.06 -4.38 -13.52
N GLU A 47 -18.14 -4.19 -14.85
CA GLU A 47 -18.30 -5.30 -15.79
C GLU A 47 -17.27 -6.36 -15.44
N GLU A 48 -17.71 -7.56 -15.06
CA GLU A 48 -16.81 -8.62 -14.67
C GLU A 48 -15.91 -8.97 -15.86
N ILE A 49 -14.64 -8.58 -15.77
CA ILE A 49 -13.66 -8.87 -16.80
C ILE A 49 -13.48 -10.38 -16.86
N ASN A 50 -14.05 -11.00 -17.90
CA ASN A 50 -13.89 -12.43 -18.11
C ASN A 50 -12.43 -12.74 -18.52
N LEU A 51 -11.63 -13.20 -17.56
CA LEU A 51 -10.21 -13.46 -17.77
C LEU A 51 -9.92 -14.63 -18.73
N SER A 52 -10.90 -15.49 -19.01
CA SER A 52 -10.73 -16.66 -19.89
C SER A 52 -10.45 -16.31 -21.35
N GLN A 53 -10.78 -15.08 -21.78
CA GLN A 53 -10.50 -14.61 -23.14
C GLN A 53 -9.05 -14.13 -23.34
N PHE A 54 -8.31 -13.88 -22.25
CA PHE A 54 -6.96 -13.35 -22.31
C PHE A 54 -5.91 -14.46 -22.24
N LYS A 55 -4.74 -14.15 -22.76
CA LYS A 55 -3.58 -15.04 -22.61
C LYS A 55 -3.01 -14.90 -21.22
N VAL A 56 -2.48 -16.01 -20.71
CA VAL A 56 -1.91 -16.09 -19.37
C VAL A 56 -0.41 -16.39 -19.48
N ALA A 57 0.38 -15.69 -18.68
CA ALA A 57 1.78 -15.99 -18.49
C ALA A 57 2.13 -15.94 -17.00
N THR A 58 3.11 -16.75 -16.62
CA THR A 58 3.68 -16.74 -15.27
C THR A 58 5.11 -16.23 -15.35
N PHE A 59 5.51 -15.49 -14.32
CA PHE A 59 6.85 -14.97 -14.16
C PHE A 59 7.34 -15.28 -12.75
N SER A 60 8.59 -15.73 -12.65
CA SER A 60 9.27 -15.94 -11.38
C SER A 60 10.47 -15.00 -11.35
N ASP A 61 10.45 -14.07 -10.40
CA ASP A 61 11.57 -13.21 -10.09
C ASP A 61 12.29 -13.81 -8.89
N SER A 62 13.42 -14.48 -9.14
CA SER A 62 14.28 -14.98 -8.06
C SER A 62 15.39 -13.98 -7.82
N PHE A 63 15.52 -13.54 -6.58
CA PHE A 63 16.51 -12.58 -6.15
C PHE A 63 17.94 -13.14 -6.15
N SER A 64 18.22 -14.24 -6.85
CA SER A 64 19.41 -15.05 -6.60
C SER A 64 20.40 -15.29 -7.73
N SER A 65 20.21 -14.76 -8.94
CA SER A 65 21.35 -14.68 -9.88
C SER A 65 21.11 -13.82 -11.11
N ASP A 66 19.89 -13.78 -11.65
CA ASP A 66 19.67 -13.26 -13.01
C ASP A 66 18.46 -12.31 -13.15
N ALA A 67 17.84 -11.91 -12.04
CA ALA A 67 16.66 -11.07 -12.09
C ALA A 67 16.96 -9.57 -11.97
N TRP A 68 16.06 -8.76 -12.53
CA TRP A 68 16.26 -7.32 -12.69
C TRP A 68 15.68 -6.54 -11.53
N ILE A 69 16.49 -6.31 -10.50
CA ILE A 69 16.24 -5.28 -9.50
C ILE A 69 16.58 -3.90 -10.05
N ASP A 70 15.71 -2.92 -9.82
CA ASP A 70 15.98 -1.51 -10.11
C ASP A 70 16.90 -0.95 -9.00
N VAL A 71 18.23 -1.02 -9.21
CA VAL A 71 19.27 -0.60 -8.24
C VAL A 71 19.07 0.84 -7.77
N ASP A 72 18.62 1.73 -8.67
CA ASP A 72 18.40 3.14 -8.36
C ASP A 72 17.21 3.35 -7.42
N LYS A 73 16.32 2.36 -7.31
CA LYS A 73 15.09 2.42 -6.50
C LYS A 73 15.08 1.46 -5.31
N THR A 74 15.94 0.44 -5.30
CA THR A 74 15.98 -0.57 -4.24
C THR A 74 16.91 -0.20 -3.10
N THR A 75 16.68 -0.80 -1.94
CA THR A 75 17.62 -0.78 -0.80
C THR A 75 18.21 -2.16 -0.51
N LEU A 76 18.07 -3.11 -1.44
CA LEU A 76 18.63 -4.46 -1.34
C LEU A 76 20.10 -4.48 -1.76
N ILE A 77 20.89 -5.37 -1.16
CA ILE A 77 22.28 -5.69 -1.51
C ILE A 77 22.40 -7.14 -1.96
N LEU A 78 23.31 -7.44 -2.89
CA LEU A 78 23.58 -8.82 -3.30
C LEU A 78 24.49 -9.51 -2.28
N ASP A 79 23.96 -10.52 -1.58
CA ASP A 79 24.75 -11.50 -0.84
C ASP A 79 25.44 -12.42 -1.85
N GLN A 80 26.76 -12.28 -2.00
CA GLN A 80 27.54 -13.04 -2.97
C GLN A 80 27.66 -14.53 -2.63
N GLU A 81 27.55 -14.90 -1.35
CA GLU A 81 27.69 -16.28 -0.89
C GLU A 81 26.41 -17.07 -1.15
N GLN A 82 25.28 -16.50 -0.71
CA GLN A 82 23.96 -17.10 -0.91
C GLN A 82 23.48 -16.88 -2.34
N ARG A 83 24.19 -16.03 -3.10
CA ARG A 83 23.74 -15.42 -4.35
C ARG A 83 22.30 -15.01 -4.14
N SER A 84 22.00 -14.08 -3.25
CA SER A 84 20.63 -13.65 -3.00
C SER A 84 20.58 -12.18 -2.65
N PHE A 85 19.56 -11.44 -3.10
CA PHE A 85 19.41 -10.06 -2.66
C PHE A 85 18.79 -10.03 -1.27
N VAL A 86 19.55 -9.50 -0.33
CA VAL A 86 19.18 -9.37 1.07
C VAL A 86 19.10 -7.90 1.42
N PHE A 87 18.32 -7.57 2.44
CA PHE A 87 18.39 -6.24 3.00
C PHE A 87 19.68 -6.08 3.82
N PRO A 88 20.30 -4.89 3.84
CA PRO A 88 21.47 -4.63 4.65
C PRO A 88 21.15 -4.85 6.14
N ILE A 89 22.05 -5.53 6.83
CA ILE A 89 22.08 -5.72 8.29
C ILE A 89 22.99 -4.60 8.84
N SER A 90 22.55 -3.77 9.79
CA SER A 90 23.45 -2.75 10.41
C SER A 90 24.54 -3.44 11.25
N GLU A 91 25.76 -2.93 11.49
CA GLU A 91 26.35 -1.60 11.34
C GLU A 91 27.88 -1.67 11.00
N GLN A 92 28.46 -2.86 10.75
CA GLN A 92 29.92 -3.05 10.55
C GLN A 92 30.33 -4.00 9.42
N ASP A 93 29.39 -4.60 8.68
CA ASP A 93 29.70 -5.61 7.66
C ASP A 93 30.22 -5.01 6.32
N ILE A 94 30.45 -3.70 6.27
CA ILE A 94 31.21 -3.02 5.20
C ILE A 94 32.62 -2.68 5.70
N ALA A 95 33.31 -3.61 6.34
CA ALA A 95 34.74 -3.45 6.64
C ALA A 95 35.64 -3.47 5.38
N GLY A 96 35.05 -3.44 4.19
CA GLY A 96 35.72 -3.11 2.94
C GLY A 96 34.74 -2.49 1.96
N SER A 97 34.97 -1.23 1.60
CA SER A 97 34.31 -0.50 0.51
C SER A 97 32.95 0.16 0.82
N LEU A 98 33.01 1.33 1.45
CA LEU A 98 32.70 2.63 0.81
C LEU A 98 32.77 3.71 1.90
N SER A 99 33.74 4.63 1.75
CA SER A 99 33.76 5.87 2.51
C SER A 99 32.57 6.73 2.12
N ASP A 100 32.09 7.51 3.10
CA ASP A 100 31.05 8.54 3.07
C ASP A 100 29.61 8.13 3.41
N ASP A 101 29.17 8.66 4.56
CA ASP A 101 27.80 9.07 4.91
C ASP A 101 26.68 8.03 5.09
N SER A 102 26.98 6.86 5.65
CA SER A 102 25.95 5.88 6.04
C SER A 102 25.20 6.30 7.32
N LYS A 103 24.32 7.31 7.21
CA LYS A 103 23.15 7.41 8.10
C LYS A 103 22.42 6.08 8.04
N ILE A 104 22.35 5.39 9.17
CA ILE A 104 21.61 4.15 9.38
C ILE A 104 20.19 4.35 8.86
N LYS A 105 19.84 3.70 7.75
CA LYS A 105 18.47 3.73 7.22
C LYS A 105 17.62 2.74 8.02
N THR A 106 17.23 3.10 9.25
CA THR A 106 16.27 2.35 10.08
C THR A 106 14.82 2.50 9.57
N GLY A 107 14.64 2.71 8.26
CA GLY A 107 13.36 3.02 7.64
C GLY A 107 12.78 1.81 6.91
N PRO A 108 11.56 1.96 6.36
CA PRO A 108 11.02 0.98 5.44
C PRO A 108 12.02 0.69 4.31
N ARG A 109 12.16 -0.58 3.99
CA ARG A 109 13.04 -1.05 2.94
C ARG A 109 12.20 -1.45 1.74
N GLN A 110 12.71 -1.24 0.54
CA GLN A 110 11.91 -1.53 -0.66
C GLN A 110 12.70 -2.26 -1.73
N ALA A 111 11.96 -3.02 -2.54
CA ALA A 111 12.42 -3.67 -3.75
C ALA A 111 11.45 -3.34 -4.89
N VAL A 112 11.98 -3.01 -6.06
CA VAL A 112 11.20 -2.68 -7.26
C VAL A 112 11.77 -3.44 -8.43
N SER A 113 10.90 -4.07 -9.22
CA SER A 113 11.31 -4.76 -10.44
C SER A 113 11.53 -3.78 -11.59
N LYS A 114 12.36 -4.18 -12.55
CA LYS A 114 12.21 -3.65 -13.91
C LYS A 114 10.94 -4.21 -14.56
N LYS A 115 10.61 -3.72 -15.76
CA LYS A 115 9.59 -4.33 -16.61
C LYS A 115 9.92 -5.81 -16.82
N PHE A 116 9.01 -6.71 -16.46
CA PHE A 116 9.27 -8.15 -16.54
C PHE A 116 8.47 -8.87 -17.63
N ASN A 117 7.39 -8.27 -18.12
CA ASN A 117 6.61 -8.84 -19.21
C ASN A 117 7.27 -8.58 -20.58
N PHE A 118 7.04 -9.49 -21.52
CA PHE A 118 7.39 -9.27 -22.93
C PHE A 118 6.50 -8.20 -23.57
N ASN A 119 6.85 -7.78 -24.78
CA ASN A 119 6.09 -6.78 -25.52
C ASN A 119 4.69 -7.32 -25.89
N VAL A 120 3.67 -6.70 -25.32
CA VAL A 120 2.24 -7.03 -25.51
C VAL A 120 1.48 -5.75 -25.78
N LYS A 121 0.29 -5.87 -26.37
CA LYS A 121 -0.61 -4.74 -26.57
C LYS A 121 -1.05 -4.15 -25.22
N GLU A 122 -1.49 -5.01 -24.30
CA GLU A 122 -2.04 -4.57 -23.01
C GLU A 122 -1.96 -5.66 -21.93
N ILE A 123 -1.73 -5.24 -20.69
CA ILE A 123 -1.84 -6.06 -19.47
C ILE A 123 -3.16 -5.72 -18.79
N LYS A 124 -4.05 -6.72 -18.66
CA LYS A 124 -5.39 -6.56 -18.07
C LYS A 124 -5.42 -6.81 -16.58
N ALA A 125 -4.69 -7.84 -16.13
CA ALA A 125 -4.68 -8.20 -14.73
C ALA A 125 -3.35 -8.85 -14.34
N CYS A 126 -3.04 -8.80 -13.05
CA CYS A 126 -1.88 -9.47 -12.47
C CYS A 126 -2.18 -9.89 -11.03
N ARG A 127 -1.52 -10.96 -10.59
CA ARG A 127 -1.59 -11.48 -9.22
C ARG A 127 -0.20 -11.91 -8.78
N ILE A 128 0.09 -11.70 -7.51
CA ILE A 128 1.26 -12.28 -6.84
C ILE A 128 0.85 -13.62 -6.23
N ASP A 129 1.45 -14.73 -6.66
CA ASP A 129 1.00 -16.08 -6.31
C ASP A 129 1.64 -16.60 -5.01
N LYS A 130 2.93 -16.40 -4.83
CA LYS A 130 3.69 -16.99 -3.71
C LYS A 130 4.97 -16.22 -3.43
N LEU A 131 5.36 -16.21 -2.17
CA LEU A 131 6.70 -15.86 -1.69
C LEU A 131 7.29 -17.04 -0.94
N GLU A 132 8.59 -17.28 -1.12
CA GLU A 132 9.28 -18.29 -0.32
C GLU A 132 9.86 -17.66 0.96
N LYS A 133 9.46 -18.26 2.09
CA LYS A 133 9.91 -18.05 3.48
C LYS A 133 9.84 -16.61 3.99
N LEU A 134 8.77 -16.29 4.72
CA LEU A 134 8.64 -15.04 5.48
C LEU A 134 9.03 -15.27 6.94
N GLU A 135 10.00 -14.52 7.45
CA GLU A 135 10.29 -14.45 8.89
C GLU A 135 9.52 -13.28 9.53
N ILE A 136 8.93 -13.54 10.70
CA ILE A 136 7.66 -12.99 11.22
C ILE A 136 7.73 -11.53 11.75
N ASN A 137 8.86 -10.83 11.61
CA ASN A 137 9.07 -9.55 12.31
C ASN A 137 8.89 -8.28 11.47
N SER A 138 8.25 -8.39 10.29
CA SER A 138 8.03 -7.23 9.42
C SER A 138 6.61 -7.19 8.83
N LYS A 139 6.09 -5.97 8.64
CA LYS A 139 4.92 -5.72 7.80
C LYS A 139 5.36 -5.58 6.35
N ILE A 140 4.79 -6.38 5.46
CA ILE A 140 5.09 -6.35 4.03
C ILE A 140 3.86 -5.87 3.26
N ARG A 141 4.09 -4.94 2.33
CA ARG A 141 3.08 -4.39 1.41
C ARG A 141 3.52 -4.66 -0.01
N TYR A 142 2.62 -5.21 -0.82
CA TYR A 142 2.87 -5.53 -2.23
C TYR A 142 2.14 -4.57 -3.14
N PHE A 143 2.77 -4.22 -4.24
CA PHE A 143 2.20 -3.31 -5.22
C PHE A 143 2.46 -3.80 -6.63
N LEU A 144 1.49 -3.55 -7.50
CA LEU A 144 1.56 -3.84 -8.93
C LEU A 144 1.29 -2.57 -9.73
N THR A 145 1.89 -2.49 -10.92
CA THR A 145 1.71 -1.39 -11.88
C THR A 145 1.81 -1.94 -13.29
N ASN A 146 1.07 -1.39 -14.24
CA ASN A 146 1.22 -1.67 -15.67
C ASN A 146 1.68 -0.45 -16.48
N ASN A 147 2.03 0.66 -15.81
CA ASN A 147 2.29 1.97 -16.42
C ASN A 147 3.63 2.58 -15.97
N GLN A 148 4.70 1.79 -16.00
CA GLN A 148 6.07 2.22 -15.68
C GLN A 148 6.27 2.66 -14.21
N GLY A 149 5.33 2.33 -13.33
CA GLY A 149 5.36 2.74 -11.94
C GLY A 149 4.90 4.17 -11.69
N ILE A 150 4.09 4.74 -12.59
CA ILE A 150 3.35 5.98 -12.34
C ILE A 150 2.30 5.72 -11.27
N ASP A 151 1.46 4.70 -11.46
CA ASP A 151 0.42 4.30 -10.52
C ASP A 151 0.70 2.92 -9.95
N TRP A 152 0.61 2.82 -8.62
CA TRP A 152 0.86 1.58 -7.89
C TRP A 152 -0.39 1.17 -7.13
N ILE A 153 -0.91 -0.01 -7.46
CA ILE A 153 -2.06 -0.60 -6.78
C ILE A 153 -1.55 -1.55 -5.71
N GLU A 154 -1.89 -1.28 -4.46
CA GLU A 154 -1.58 -2.19 -3.35
C GLU A 154 -2.41 -3.47 -3.45
N THR A 155 -1.80 -4.61 -3.12
CA THR A 155 -2.44 -5.91 -3.24
C THR A 155 -1.94 -6.90 -2.20
N GLU A 156 -2.69 -7.97 -2.02
CA GLU A 156 -2.31 -9.12 -1.20
C GLU A 156 -1.88 -10.31 -2.06
N ILE A 157 -1.14 -11.24 -1.45
CA ILE A 157 -0.79 -12.50 -2.12
C ILE A 157 -2.08 -13.26 -2.42
N GLY A 158 -2.22 -13.73 -3.66
CA GLY A 158 -3.41 -14.43 -4.14
C GLY A 158 -4.51 -13.52 -4.68
N GLN A 159 -4.43 -12.19 -4.48
CA GLN A 159 -5.42 -11.26 -4.99
C GLN A 159 -5.12 -10.87 -6.45
N ILE A 160 -6.14 -10.92 -7.31
CA ILE A 160 -6.06 -10.43 -8.68
C ILE A 160 -6.28 -8.91 -8.67
N VAL A 161 -5.32 -8.18 -9.23
CA VAL A 161 -5.42 -6.75 -9.54
C VAL A 161 -5.83 -6.60 -10.99
N TYR A 162 -6.95 -5.92 -11.23
CA TYR A 162 -7.38 -5.48 -12.56
C TYR A 162 -6.87 -4.06 -12.80
N PHE A 163 -6.26 -3.83 -13.96
CA PHE A 163 -5.79 -2.50 -14.33
C PHE A 163 -6.83 -1.78 -15.16
N GLU A 164 -7.30 -0.62 -14.68
CA GLU A 164 -8.27 0.21 -15.41
C GLU A 164 -7.64 0.89 -16.64
N ASN A 165 -6.39 1.33 -16.49
CA ASN A 165 -5.66 2.00 -17.54
C ASN A 165 -4.96 0.99 -18.44
N THR A 166 -5.03 1.22 -19.76
CA THR A 166 -4.25 0.46 -20.74
C THR A 166 -2.76 0.67 -20.48
N GLY A 167 -2.01 -0.41 -20.37
CA GLY A 167 -0.58 -0.36 -20.07
C GLY A 167 0.10 -1.68 -20.40
N ASN A 168 1.39 -1.62 -20.74
CA ASN A 168 2.17 -2.81 -21.10
C ASN A 168 3.51 -2.92 -20.36
N ASP A 169 3.73 -2.13 -19.31
CA ASP A 169 4.94 -2.15 -18.49
C ASP A 169 4.59 -2.67 -17.10
N LEU A 170 4.52 -3.99 -16.98
CA LEU A 170 4.18 -4.68 -15.75
C LEU A 170 5.40 -4.73 -14.83
N ARG A 171 5.23 -4.19 -13.62
CA ARG A 171 6.24 -4.21 -12.56
C ARG A 171 5.60 -4.54 -11.22
N TRP A 172 6.43 -5.01 -10.31
CA TRP A 172 6.06 -5.23 -8.93
C TRP A 172 6.94 -4.39 -8.00
N ARG A 173 6.40 -4.03 -6.84
CA ARG A 173 7.13 -3.38 -5.75
C ARG A 173 6.75 -4.02 -4.43
N VAL A 174 7.74 -4.18 -3.56
CA VAL A 174 7.52 -4.62 -2.19
C VAL A 174 8.11 -3.59 -1.23
N ILE A 175 7.36 -3.26 -0.18
CA ILE A 175 7.81 -2.43 0.94
C ILE A 175 7.77 -3.29 2.20
N ILE A 176 8.90 -3.37 2.90
CA ILE A 176 9.06 -4.08 4.16
C ILE A 176 9.33 -3.06 5.26
N SER A 177 8.38 -2.95 6.18
CA SER A 177 8.49 -2.10 7.36
C SER A 177 8.76 -2.95 8.60
N PRO A 178 9.67 -2.55 9.50
CA PRO A 178 9.83 -3.21 10.80
C PRO A 178 8.52 -3.07 11.62
N LEU A 179 8.14 -4.12 12.35
CA LEU A 179 6.91 -4.09 13.17
C LEU A 179 7.07 -3.19 14.41
N GLU A 180 8.19 -3.28 15.13
CA GLU A 180 8.54 -2.41 16.27
C GLU A 180 10.07 -2.34 16.46
N ARG A 181 10.58 -1.20 16.94
CA ARG A 181 11.99 -1.03 17.35
C ARG A 181 12.27 -1.83 18.61
N THR A 182 12.57 -3.12 18.48
CA THR A 182 12.98 -3.96 19.63
C THR A 182 14.48 -3.90 19.89
N GLY A 183 15.27 -3.22 19.05
CA GLY A 183 16.74 -3.20 19.16
C GLY A 183 17.42 -4.50 18.71
N GLN A 184 16.65 -5.50 18.27
CA GLN A 184 17.13 -6.76 17.68
C GLN A 184 16.91 -6.81 16.14
N GLU A 185 16.84 -5.64 15.50
CA GLU A 185 16.46 -5.48 14.10
C GLU A 185 17.48 -6.09 13.12
N THR A 186 18.71 -6.35 13.57
CA THR A 186 19.82 -6.87 12.76
C THR A 186 19.72 -8.37 12.48
N GLU A 187 19.35 -9.19 13.46
CA GLU A 187 19.37 -10.65 13.31
C GLU A 187 18.15 -11.22 12.59
N ASN A 188 17.01 -10.51 12.57
CA ASN A 188 15.73 -11.01 12.03
C ASN A 188 15.21 -10.20 10.84
N SER A 189 16.12 -9.72 10.01
CA SER A 189 15.79 -8.99 8.80
C SER A 189 14.99 -9.89 7.83
N SER A 190 13.68 -9.63 7.67
CA SER A 190 12.84 -10.37 6.72
C SER A 190 13.47 -10.34 5.32
N LYS A 191 13.75 -11.51 4.77
CA LYS A 191 14.27 -11.70 3.42
C LYS A 191 13.13 -12.01 2.46
N ILE A 192 13.30 -11.64 1.20
CA ILE A 192 12.45 -12.12 0.11
C ILE A 192 13.39 -12.79 -0.88
N ASN A 193 13.18 -14.08 -1.11
CA ASN A 193 14.06 -14.88 -1.98
C ASN A 193 13.54 -14.98 -3.40
N SER A 194 12.22 -14.98 -3.56
CA SER A 194 11.58 -14.95 -4.87
C SER A 194 10.16 -14.42 -4.76
N ILE A 195 9.65 -13.91 -5.88
CA ILE A 195 8.25 -13.57 -6.08
C ILE A 195 7.75 -14.21 -7.37
N ASN A 196 6.63 -14.93 -7.26
CA ASN A 196 5.94 -15.51 -8.42
C ASN A 196 4.71 -14.68 -8.75
N LEU A 197 4.53 -14.39 -10.03
CA LEU A 197 3.40 -13.63 -10.53
C LEU A 197 2.73 -14.35 -11.70
N THR A 198 1.41 -14.20 -11.79
CA THR A 198 0.60 -14.60 -12.94
C THR A 198 -0.06 -13.35 -13.51
N TYR A 199 -0.02 -13.17 -14.83
CA TYR A 199 -0.65 -12.02 -15.49
C TYR A 199 -1.40 -12.40 -16.75
N TRP A 200 -2.43 -11.59 -17.04
CA TRP A 200 -3.33 -11.74 -18.17
C TRP A 200 -3.14 -10.60 -19.16
N TYR A 201 -3.02 -10.91 -20.44
CA TYR A 201 -2.65 -9.93 -21.46
C TYR A 201 -3.37 -10.14 -22.80
N GLU A 202 -3.46 -9.06 -23.56
CA GLU A 202 -3.87 -9.04 -24.96
C GLU A 202 -2.63 -9.00 -25.87
N ARG A 203 -2.59 -9.84 -26.91
CA ARG A 203 -1.45 -9.90 -27.83
C ARG A 203 -1.50 -8.80 -28.87
#